data_AF-A0A4R6FZW5-F1
#
_entry.id   AF-A0A4R6FZW5-F1
#
_cell.length_a   1.000
_cell.length_b   1.000
_cell.length_c   1.000
_cell.angle_alpha   90.00
_cell.angle_beta   90.00
_cell.angle_gamma   90.00
#
_symmetry.space_group_name_H-M   'P 1'
#
loop_
_entity.id
_entity.type
_entity.pdbx_description
1 polymer ?
#
loop_
_entity_poly.entity_id
_entity_poly.type
_entity_poly.pdbx_seq_one_letter_code
_entity_poly.pdbx_strand_id
1 'polypeptide(L)'
;MKNFKNYFTGIAIVAMLFASCSKDETDTDPQVGDEMATISLGAVLNDFIRNQTALKQSIPVCSDDAPMYARVVLTHELGEEDVVVPIKFDGTTYFTDYDEELAIPIPADQTTTAVSLTDFWVYAEEPDDMSIPIWVAPKEGSEYENFVNDALPVNFDLRAGSKKYVDVEVLCFDDREVNLYGYQFFDLVPVPLMKFCLFGNFCPSEDGRHYVAGYTVTVWKGSEASGEPLYTEVSNDVLEDEGTGDYYADPLCFWLPDTEGTDTYFFEITLNNTDEYTSDDAGEVILSGPITDDEIKLFYNDDEAETMEYYHFNYGCGDDNPPPFDDPKTEAKRYKACLKNLGDSNAVGFAYLKLEGNKLTATTAATELTPGDIPQHIHQNATCADFGPVFWPLDYAGGVWEEADGEGNFFYTRTFTLTAAQVSAANLANRTAVLHESDMTPLACGEFDQY
;
A
#
# COMPACT_ATOMS: atom_id res chain seq x y z
N MET A 1 26.41 -72.45 -41.37
CA MET A 1 26.60 -71.72 -40.09
C MET A 1 25.89 -70.36 -40.12
N LYS A 2 24.55 -70.33 -40.29
CA LYS A 2 23.77 -69.06 -40.34
C LYS A 2 22.75 -68.92 -39.20
N ASN A 3 22.50 -69.98 -38.44
CA ASN A 3 21.47 -69.96 -37.39
C ASN A 3 22.04 -69.71 -35.99
N PHE A 4 23.38 -69.68 -35.82
CA PHE A 4 24.00 -69.49 -34.49
C PHE A 4 24.09 -68.01 -34.07
N LYS A 5 24.02 -67.07 -35.02
CA LYS A 5 24.04 -65.62 -34.72
C LYS A 5 22.71 -65.11 -34.19
N ASN A 6 21.59 -65.73 -34.57
CA ASN A 6 20.26 -65.28 -34.12
C ASN A 6 19.96 -65.68 -32.67
N TYR A 7 20.61 -66.73 -32.14
CA TYR A 7 20.44 -67.14 -30.74
C TYR A 7 21.19 -66.22 -29.77
N PHE A 8 22.34 -65.66 -30.15
CA PHE A 8 23.08 -64.74 -29.28
C PHE A 8 22.41 -63.37 -29.13
N THR A 9 21.75 -62.88 -30.18
CA THR A 9 20.99 -61.62 -30.12
C THR A 9 19.71 -61.76 -29.29
N GLY A 10 19.03 -62.93 -29.35
CA GLY A 10 17.86 -63.20 -28.51
C GLY A 10 18.22 -63.29 -27.01
N ILE A 11 19.35 -63.91 -26.67
CA ILE A 11 19.80 -64.03 -25.28
C ILE A 11 20.24 -62.67 -24.70
N ALA A 12 20.85 -61.80 -25.51
CA ALA A 12 21.23 -60.46 -25.07
C ALA A 12 20.01 -59.54 -24.82
N ILE A 13 18.96 -59.65 -25.64
CA ILE A 13 17.72 -58.87 -25.47
C ILE A 13 16.91 -59.37 -24.27
N VAL A 14 16.85 -60.68 -24.04
CA VAL A 14 16.19 -61.24 -22.84
C VAL A 14 16.98 -60.91 -21.56
N ALA A 15 18.31 -60.85 -21.62
CA ALA A 15 19.13 -60.41 -20.49
C ALA A 15 18.96 -58.91 -20.16
N MET A 16 18.70 -58.05 -21.15
CA MET A 16 18.39 -56.63 -20.92
C MET A 16 16.98 -56.43 -20.34
N LEU A 17 16.03 -57.31 -20.63
CA LEU A 17 14.67 -57.28 -20.05
C LEU A 17 14.63 -57.69 -18.57
N PHE A 18 15.68 -58.34 -18.05
CA PHE A 18 15.85 -58.65 -16.61
C PHE A 18 16.86 -57.74 -15.89
N ALA A 19 17.52 -56.82 -16.60
CA ALA A 19 18.36 -55.77 -16.00
C ALA A 19 17.60 -54.46 -15.73
N SER A 20 16.34 -54.38 -16.15
CA SER A 20 15.38 -53.38 -15.66
C SER A 20 14.71 -53.90 -14.38
N CYS A 21 15.52 -54.14 -13.34
CA CYS A 21 14.99 -53.93 -12.01
C CYS A 21 14.55 -52.48 -11.98
N SER A 22 13.31 -52.26 -11.56
CA SER A 22 12.97 -51.00 -10.91
C SER A 22 14.13 -50.70 -9.99
N LYS A 23 14.70 -49.51 -10.14
CA LYS A 23 15.22 -48.85 -8.97
C LYS A 23 13.96 -48.56 -8.16
N ASP A 24 13.46 -49.58 -7.45
CA ASP A 24 12.95 -49.33 -6.12
C ASP A 24 14.16 -48.67 -5.46
N GLU A 25 14.12 -47.35 -5.37
CA GLU A 25 14.77 -46.72 -4.23
C GLU A 25 14.03 -47.34 -3.05
N THR A 26 14.52 -48.49 -2.60
CA THR A 26 14.55 -48.75 -1.19
C THR A 26 15.06 -47.45 -0.60
N ASP A 27 14.21 -46.74 0.12
CA ASP A 27 14.60 -45.80 1.17
C ASP A 27 15.67 -46.53 1.98
N THR A 28 16.92 -46.44 1.53
CA THR A 28 18.07 -46.65 2.39
C THR A 28 18.02 -45.45 3.28
N ASP A 29 17.28 -45.63 4.37
CA ASP A 29 17.24 -44.76 5.52
C ASP A 29 18.66 -44.21 5.72
N PRO A 30 18.89 -42.89 5.61
CA PRO A 30 20.23 -42.34 5.61
C PRO A 30 20.95 -42.84 6.86
N GLN A 31 22.13 -43.44 6.66
CA GLN A 31 22.93 -43.93 7.77
C GLN A 31 23.37 -42.73 8.59
N VAL A 32 22.70 -42.54 9.73
CA VAL A 32 23.09 -41.56 10.72
C VAL A 32 24.49 -41.94 11.20
N GLY A 33 25.46 -41.02 11.04
CA GLY A 33 26.82 -41.24 11.53
C GLY A 33 26.83 -41.53 13.03
N ASP A 34 27.86 -42.24 13.51
CA ASP A 34 27.97 -42.69 14.91
C ASP A 34 27.93 -41.54 15.96
N GLU A 35 28.02 -40.28 15.52
CA GLU A 35 28.07 -39.06 16.35
C GLU A 35 26.85 -38.13 16.17
N MET A 36 25.88 -38.48 15.31
CA MET A 36 24.70 -37.64 14.98
C MET A 36 23.39 -38.29 15.43
N ALA A 37 22.32 -37.51 15.57
CA ALA A 37 20.95 -38.02 15.71
C ALA A 37 20.02 -37.24 14.77
N THR A 38 19.04 -37.90 14.15
CA THR A 38 18.11 -37.25 13.20
C THR A 38 16.71 -37.14 13.78
N ILE A 39 16.06 -36.00 13.58
CA ILE A 39 14.69 -35.74 14.03
C ILE A 39 13.74 -35.80 12.82
N SER A 40 12.56 -36.38 13.02
CA SER A 40 11.40 -36.17 12.15
C SER A 40 10.24 -35.70 13.02
N LEU A 41 9.54 -34.66 12.57
CA LEU A 41 8.45 -34.04 13.31
C LEU A 41 7.12 -34.35 12.62
N GLY A 42 6.15 -34.86 13.37
CA GLY A 42 4.80 -35.11 12.88
C GLY A 42 3.90 -33.91 13.19
N ALA A 43 3.28 -33.29 12.18
CA ALA A 43 2.26 -32.27 12.43
C ALA A 43 0.92 -32.97 12.68
N VAL A 44 0.48 -33.00 13.94
CA VAL A 44 -0.82 -33.54 14.32
C VAL A 44 -1.78 -32.36 14.45
N LEU A 45 -2.58 -32.14 13.41
CA LEU A 45 -3.66 -31.16 13.47
C LEU A 45 -4.69 -31.64 14.50
N ASN A 46 -4.85 -30.87 15.58
CA ASN A 46 -5.82 -31.22 16.61
C ASN A 46 -7.22 -30.81 16.18
N ASP A 47 -7.87 -31.66 15.38
CA ASP A 47 -9.24 -31.45 14.90
C ASP A 47 -10.23 -31.80 16.03
N PHE A 48 -10.45 -30.87 16.98
CA PHE A 48 -11.44 -31.04 18.04
C PHE A 48 -12.89 -30.90 17.55
N ILE A 49 -13.21 -31.31 16.31
CA ILE A 49 -14.58 -31.51 15.83
C ILE A 49 -15.07 -32.88 16.29
N ARG A 50 -15.33 -33.06 17.60
CA ARG A 50 -16.29 -34.10 18.02
C ARG A 50 -16.92 -34.00 19.41
N ASN A 51 -16.45 -33.15 20.34
CA ASN A 51 -17.03 -33.23 21.69
C ASN A 51 -17.12 -32.00 22.60
N GLN A 52 -17.12 -30.76 22.09
CA GLN A 52 -17.57 -29.62 22.89
C GLN A 52 -18.36 -28.58 22.07
N THR A 53 -19.68 -28.70 22.12
CA THR A 53 -20.67 -27.81 21.47
C THR A 53 -20.70 -26.38 22.03
N ALA A 54 -19.69 -25.95 22.81
CA ALA A 54 -19.70 -24.71 23.58
C ALA A 54 -18.50 -23.76 23.30
N LEU A 55 -17.49 -24.18 22.52
CA LEU A 55 -16.25 -23.39 22.29
C LEU A 55 -15.99 -23.04 20.81
N LYS A 56 -17.00 -23.17 19.94
CA LYS A 56 -16.90 -22.88 18.49
C LYS A 56 -16.61 -21.41 18.11
N GLN A 57 -16.31 -20.53 19.05
CA GLN A 57 -16.14 -19.09 18.79
C GLN A 57 -14.69 -18.61 18.84
N SER A 58 -13.71 -19.46 19.18
CA SER A 58 -12.34 -19.02 19.49
C SER A 58 -11.23 -19.83 18.83
N ILE A 59 -11.51 -20.60 17.77
CA ILE A 59 -10.46 -21.22 16.95
C ILE A 59 -10.77 -20.88 15.49
N PRO A 60 -9.81 -20.33 14.74
CA PRO A 60 -9.98 -19.99 13.33
C PRO A 60 -10.40 -21.16 12.44
N VAL A 61 -11.01 -20.82 11.30
CA VAL A 61 -11.28 -21.80 10.25
C VAL A 61 -9.96 -22.12 9.55
N CYS A 62 -9.64 -23.41 9.46
CA CYS A 62 -8.43 -23.89 8.79
C CYS A 62 -8.44 -23.57 7.29
N SER A 63 -7.27 -23.25 6.75
CA SER A 63 -7.08 -23.20 5.29
C SER A 63 -7.41 -24.58 4.67
N ASP A 64 -7.96 -24.55 3.46
CA ASP A 64 -8.16 -25.74 2.62
C ASP A 64 -6.85 -26.17 1.91
N ASP A 65 -5.78 -25.37 2.03
CA ASP A 65 -4.49 -25.64 1.41
C ASP A 65 -3.78 -26.84 2.06
N ALA A 66 -3.02 -27.57 1.24
CA ALA A 66 -2.26 -28.72 1.70
C ALA A 66 -0.96 -28.27 2.40
N PRO A 67 -0.62 -28.82 3.57
CA PRO A 67 0.70 -28.65 4.18
C PRO A 67 1.82 -29.11 3.25
N MET A 68 2.76 -28.22 2.96
CA MET A 68 3.91 -28.51 2.10
C MET A 68 5.25 -28.33 2.80
N TYR A 69 5.36 -27.41 3.75
CA TYR A 69 6.61 -27.13 4.46
C TYR A 69 6.38 -26.88 5.95
N ALA A 70 7.38 -27.19 6.78
CA ALA A 70 7.43 -26.80 8.18
C ALA A 70 8.68 -25.95 8.44
N ARG A 71 8.53 -24.81 9.11
CA ARG A 71 9.65 -24.08 9.71
C ARG A 71 9.77 -24.48 11.17
N VAL A 72 10.97 -24.87 11.57
CA VAL A 72 11.25 -25.52 12.84
C VAL A 72 12.41 -24.79 13.51
N VAL A 73 12.22 -24.34 14.75
CA VAL A 73 13.31 -23.79 15.57
C VAL A 73 13.63 -24.75 16.70
N LEU A 74 14.85 -25.27 16.71
CA LEU A 74 15.38 -26.21 17.69
C LEU A 74 16.49 -25.53 18.48
N THR A 75 16.49 -25.71 19.81
CA THR A 75 17.56 -25.26 20.69
C THR A 75 18.22 -26.46 21.37
N HIS A 76 19.55 -26.47 21.41
CA HIS A 76 20.35 -27.50 22.07
C HIS A 76 21.67 -26.92 22.60
N GLU A 77 22.50 -27.73 23.27
CA GLU A 77 23.73 -27.24 23.93
C GLU A 77 24.75 -26.56 22.99
N LEU A 78 24.68 -26.84 21.69
CA LEU A 78 25.64 -26.33 20.70
C LEU A 78 25.12 -25.09 19.95
N GLY A 79 23.83 -24.75 20.09
CA GLY A 79 23.25 -23.62 19.40
C GLY A 79 21.75 -23.75 19.17
N GLU A 80 21.27 -22.92 18.25
CA GLU A 80 19.91 -22.89 17.74
C GLU A 80 19.96 -23.18 16.24
N GLU A 81 19.04 -24.00 15.76
CA GLU A 81 18.86 -24.34 14.35
C GLU A 81 17.45 -23.89 13.92
N ASP A 82 17.37 -23.07 12.88
CA ASP A 82 16.12 -22.59 12.26
C ASP A 82 16.06 -23.14 10.84
N VAL A 83 15.21 -24.16 10.65
CA VAL A 83 15.24 -25.03 9.47
C VAL A 83 13.87 -25.05 8.81
N VAL A 84 13.86 -24.99 7.49
CA VAL A 84 12.65 -25.18 6.67
C VAL A 84 12.72 -26.53 6.01
N VAL A 85 11.77 -27.41 6.32
CA VAL A 85 11.74 -28.79 5.83
C VAL A 85 10.44 -29.11 5.07
N PRO A 86 10.51 -29.85 3.95
CA PRO A 86 9.31 -30.33 3.27
C PRO A 86 8.47 -31.25 4.16
N ILE A 87 7.16 -31.22 3.98
CA ILE A 87 6.21 -32.13 4.63
C ILE A 87 5.77 -33.22 3.66
N LYS A 88 5.74 -34.45 4.15
CA LYS A 88 5.16 -35.62 3.49
C LYS A 88 3.87 -36.05 4.19
N PHE A 89 3.03 -36.76 3.45
CA PHE A 89 1.80 -37.37 3.95
C PHE A 89 1.81 -38.87 3.66
N ASP A 90 1.68 -39.70 4.69
CA ASP A 90 1.71 -41.17 4.54
C ASP A 90 0.33 -41.79 4.24
N GLY A 91 -0.70 -40.95 4.11
CA GLY A 91 -2.10 -41.37 3.98
C GLY A 91 -2.90 -41.22 5.26
N THR A 92 -2.23 -40.98 6.40
CA THR A 92 -2.86 -40.79 7.71
C THR A 92 -2.37 -39.54 8.45
N THR A 93 -1.07 -39.25 8.39
CA THR A 93 -0.43 -38.17 9.15
C THR A 93 0.56 -37.39 8.29
N TYR A 94 0.71 -36.10 8.59
CA TYR A 94 1.73 -35.25 8.02
C TYR A 94 3.01 -35.35 8.85
N PHE A 95 4.15 -35.48 8.20
CA PHE A 95 5.46 -35.59 8.85
C PHE A 95 6.54 -34.90 8.00
N THR A 96 7.57 -34.38 8.64
CA THR A 96 8.69 -33.75 7.92
C THR A 96 9.48 -34.81 7.17
N ASP A 97 9.87 -34.49 5.93
CA ASP A 97 10.86 -35.27 5.19
C ASP A 97 12.21 -35.25 5.91
N TYR A 98 13.08 -36.19 5.54
CA TYR A 98 14.46 -36.16 5.99
C TYR A 98 15.15 -34.90 5.47
N ASP A 99 15.79 -34.18 6.39
CA ASP A 99 16.67 -33.07 6.10
C ASP A 99 17.99 -33.22 6.87
N GLU A 100 19.11 -32.87 6.23
CA GLU A 100 20.43 -32.92 6.87
C GLU A 100 20.58 -31.86 7.97
N GLU A 101 19.86 -30.75 7.87
CA GLU A 101 19.84 -29.68 8.88
C GLU A 101 19.11 -30.09 10.16
N LEU A 102 18.27 -31.14 10.10
CA LEU A 102 17.67 -31.79 11.29
C LEU A 102 18.58 -32.87 11.90
N ALA A 103 19.81 -33.04 11.42
CA ALA A 103 20.81 -33.90 12.03
C ALA A 103 21.56 -33.14 13.13
N ILE A 104 21.19 -33.38 14.39
CA ILE A 104 21.78 -32.71 15.54
C ILE A 104 23.07 -33.44 15.98
N PRO A 105 24.22 -32.73 16.08
CA PRO A 105 25.46 -33.31 16.58
C PRO A 105 25.38 -33.58 18.08
N ILE A 106 25.88 -34.75 18.51
CA ILE A 106 26.04 -35.08 19.93
C ILE A 106 27.44 -34.64 20.38
N PRO A 107 27.58 -33.93 21.51
CA PRO A 107 28.90 -33.56 22.04
C PRO A 107 29.83 -34.78 22.20
N ALA A 108 31.12 -34.62 21.85
CA ALA A 108 32.09 -35.71 21.68
C ALA A 108 32.37 -36.56 22.94
N ASP A 109 31.88 -36.16 24.11
CA ASP A 109 31.99 -36.86 25.39
C ASP A 109 30.64 -37.37 25.94
N GLN A 110 29.56 -37.23 25.17
CA GLN A 110 28.21 -37.63 25.55
C GLN A 110 27.65 -38.71 24.60
N THR A 111 26.63 -39.43 25.06
CA THR A 111 25.87 -40.37 24.21
C THR A 111 24.49 -39.84 23.83
N THR A 112 24.05 -38.77 24.49
CA THR A 112 22.75 -38.15 24.34
C THR A 112 22.89 -36.63 24.42
N THR A 113 21.96 -35.89 23.80
CA THR A 113 21.84 -34.43 23.97
C THR A 113 20.38 -34.06 24.19
N ALA A 114 20.12 -33.05 24.99
CA ALA A 114 18.77 -32.50 25.17
C ALA A 114 18.47 -31.49 24.06
N VAL A 115 17.28 -31.58 23.49
CA VAL A 115 16.79 -30.69 22.44
C VAL A 115 15.43 -30.15 22.86
N SER A 116 15.20 -28.87 22.57
CA SER A 116 13.94 -28.19 22.79
C SER A 116 13.43 -27.61 21.47
N LEU A 117 12.27 -28.08 21.02
CA LEU A 117 11.53 -27.47 19.92
C LEU A 117 10.82 -26.23 20.45
N THR A 118 11.22 -25.04 20.00
CA THR A 118 10.69 -23.76 20.52
C THR A 118 9.66 -23.12 19.62
N ASP A 119 9.72 -23.42 18.32
CA ASP A 119 8.82 -22.87 17.33
C ASP A 119 8.53 -23.89 16.22
N PHE A 120 7.26 -24.00 15.81
CA PHE A 120 6.83 -24.91 14.76
C PHE A 120 5.66 -24.29 13.97
N TRP A 121 5.93 -23.97 12.72
CA TRP A 121 4.97 -23.37 11.79
C TRP A 121 4.86 -24.22 10.54
N VAL A 122 3.64 -24.38 10.03
CA VAL A 122 3.35 -25.17 8.83
C VAL A 122 2.83 -24.24 7.74
N TYR A 123 3.37 -24.39 6.53
CA TYR A 123 3.07 -23.55 5.38
C TYR A 123 2.56 -24.39 4.20
N ALA A 124 1.73 -23.76 3.37
CA ALA A 124 1.26 -24.32 2.09
C ALA A 124 2.26 -24.14 0.95
N GLU A 125 3.28 -23.29 1.15
CA GLU A 125 4.36 -23.00 0.21
C GLU A 125 5.69 -22.88 0.96
N GLU A 126 6.81 -22.77 0.23
CA GLU A 126 8.12 -22.61 0.84
C GLU A 126 8.18 -21.23 1.52
N PRO A 127 8.39 -21.14 2.84
CA PRO A 127 8.28 -19.88 3.58
C PRO A 127 9.35 -18.87 3.18
N ASP A 128 8.93 -17.65 2.86
CA ASP A 128 9.75 -16.45 2.75
C ASP A 128 9.34 -15.38 3.79
N ASP A 129 9.87 -14.15 3.66
CA ASP A 129 9.61 -13.06 4.59
C ASP A 129 8.13 -12.57 4.59
N MET A 130 7.33 -12.94 3.58
CA MET A 130 5.93 -12.57 3.44
C MET A 130 4.97 -13.76 3.57
N SER A 131 5.47 -15.00 3.58
CA SER A 131 4.63 -16.19 3.70
C SER A 131 3.92 -16.27 5.05
N ILE A 132 2.64 -16.64 5.01
CA ILE A 132 1.79 -16.80 6.19
C ILE A 132 1.61 -18.29 6.48
N PRO A 133 1.85 -18.77 7.72
CA PRO A 133 1.64 -20.18 8.04
C PRO A 133 0.14 -20.52 8.02
N ILE A 134 -0.19 -21.76 7.64
CA ILE A 134 -1.55 -22.29 7.72
C ILE A 134 -1.85 -22.92 9.08
N TRP A 135 -0.84 -23.52 9.74
CA TRP A 135 -0.96 -24.06 11.10
C TRP A 135 0.23 -23.65 11.98
N VAL A 136 -0.02 -23.46 13.27
CA VAL A 136 0.99 -23.05 14.26
C VAL A 136 0.81 -23.80 15.56
N ALA A 137 1.92 -24.25 16.16
CA ALA A 137 1.94 -24.82 17.49
C ALA A 137 1.89 -23.72 18.57
N PRO A 138 0.93 -23.72 19.51
CA PRO A 138 0.87 -22.75 20.59
C PRO A 138 2.05 -22.87 21.57
N LYS A 139 2.45 -21.75 22.20
CA LYS A 139 3.43 -21.75 23.30
C LYS A 139 2.79 -21.94 24.67
N GLU A 140 3.54 -22.52 25.62
CA GLU A 140 3.23 -22.58 27.03
C GLU A 140 3.03 -21.16 27.57
N GLY A 141 1.97 -20.95 28.34
CA GLY A 141 1.54 -19.65 28.84
C GLY A 141 0.72 -18.83 27.84
N SER A 142 0.50 -19.30 26.61
CA SER A 142 -0.39 -18.66 25.64
C SER A 142 -1.87 -18.96 25.93
N GLU A 143 -2.78 -18.15 25.38
CA GLU A 143 -4.21 -18.43 25.54
C GLU A 143 -4.62 -19.75 24.84
N TYR A 144 -3.89 -20.12 23.78
CA TYR A 144 -4.13 -21.32 23.00
C TYR A 144 -3.45 -22.58 23.51
N GLU A 145 -2.64 -22.50 24.56
CA GLU A 145 -2.08 -23.66 25.27
C GLU A 145 -3.18 -24.66 25.66
N ASN A 146 -4.34 -24.17 26.11
CA ASN A 146 -5.44 -25.02 26.60
C ASN A 146 -6.12 -25.87 25.51
N PHE A 147 -5.77 -25.67 24.23
CA PHE A 147 -6.32 -26.44 23.10
C PHE A 147 -5.39 -27.55 22.62
N VAL A 148 -4.18 -27.64 23.17
CA VAL A 148 -3.21 -28.69 22.88
C VAL A 148 -2.82 -29.42 24.17
N ASN A 149 -2.37 -30.67 24.06
CA ASN A 149 -1.88 -31.45 25.19
C ASN A 149 -0.40 -31.16 25.50
N ASP A 150 0.38 -30.77 24.49
CA ASP A 150 1.81 -30.52 24.59
C ASP A 150 2.15 -29.25 23.80
N ALA A 151 2.11 -28.11 24.50
CA ALA A 151 2.47 -26.80 23.94
C ALA A 151 3.99 -26.61 23.90
N LEU A 152 4.47 -25.73 23.03
CA LEU A 152 5.90 -25.43 22.92
C LEU A 152 6.40 -24.66 24.16
N PRO A 153 7.61 -24.89 24.67
CA PRO A 153 8.64 -25.74 24.09
C PRO A 153 8.49 -27.24 24.39
N VAL A 154 8.63 -28.08 23.37
CA VAL A 154 8.63 -29.55 23.53
C VAL A 154 10.07 -30.03 23.71
N ASN A 155 10.35 -30.61 24.88
CA ASN A 155 11.70 -31.05 25.26
C ASN A 155 11.87 -32.56 25.11
N PHE A 156 12.95 -33.00 24.47
CA PHE A 156 13.25 -34.42 24.27
C PHE A 156 14.76 -34.70 24.22
N ASP A 157 15.14 -35.92 24.62
CA ASP A 157 16.51 -36.39 24.50
C ASP A 157 16.73 -37.11 23.17
N LEU A 158 17.84 -36.78 22.50
CA LEU A 158 18.36 -37.50 21.34
C LEU A 158 19.54 -38.36 21.74
N ARG A 159 19.69 -39.51 21.07
CA ARG A 159 20.83 -40.41 21.25
C ARG A 159 21.60 -40.55 19.95
N ALA A 160 22.93 -40.61 20.03
CA ALA A 160 23.77 -40.85 18.86
C ALA A 160 23.35 -42.12 18.10
N GLY A 161 23.28 -42.02 16.78
CA GLY A 161 22.85 -43.06 15.86
C GLY A 161 21.35 -43.40 15.88
N SER A 162 20.50 -42.54 16.47
CA SER A 162 19.05 -42.78 16.56
C SER A 162 18.24 -41.82 15.68
N LYS A 163 17.04 -42.29 15.30
CA LYS A 163 15.99 -41.46 14.69
C LYS A 163 14.87 -41.27 15.70
N LYS A 164 14.51 -40.01 15.96
CA LYS A 164 13.43 -39.66 16.88
C LYS A 164 12.27 -39.07 16.10
N TYR A 165 11.08 -39.62 16.33
CA TYR A 165 9.82 -39.02 15.91
C TYR A 165 9.23 -38.26 17.08
N VAL A 166 8.82 -37.02 16.85
CA VAL A 166 8.15 -36.15 17.82
C VAL A 166 6.85 -35.67 17.18
N ASP A 167 5.73 -35.94 17.83
CA ASP A 167 4.42 -35.42 17.41
C ASP A 167 4.27 -33.99 17.96
N VAL A 168 3.93 -33.06 17.08
CA VAL A 168 3.73 -31.64 17.39
C VAL A 168 2.27 -31.30 17.13
N GLU A 169 1.55 -30.89 18.18
CA GLU A 169 0.16 -30.47 18.06
C GLU A 169 0.09 -29.04 17.53
N VAL A 170 -0.68 -28.85 16.45
CA VAL A 170 -0.84 -27.55 15.78
C VAL A 170 -2.31 -27.15 15.71
N LEU A 171 -2.55 -25.84 15.69
CA LEU A 171 -3.86 -25.21 15.48
C LEU A 171 -3.87 -24.40 14.19
N CYS A 172 -5.07 -24.09 13.70
CA CYS A 172 -5.26 -23.34 12.47
C CYS A 172 -4.99 -21.86 12.64
N PHE A 173 -4.09 -21.32 11.83
CA PHE A 173 -3.56 -19.96 11.99
C PHE A 173 -4.53 -18.89 11.50
N ASP A 174 -4.56 -17.77 12.21
CA ASP A 174 -5.21 -16.51 11.84
C ASP A 174 -4.33 -15.36 12.34
N ASP A 175 -3.95 -14.48 11.43
CA ASP A 175 -3.03 -13.37 11.68
C ASP A 175 -3.57 -12.41 12.75
N ARG A 176 -4.89 -12.20 12.80
CA ARG A 176 -5.55 -11.32 13.79
C ARG A 176 -5.45 -11.84 15.22
N GLU A 177 -5.14 -13.12 15.39
CA GLU A 177 -5.09 -13.82 16.67
C GLU A 177 -3.66 -14.21 17.06
N VAL A 178 -2.64 -13.67 16.39
CA VAL A 178 -1.25 -14.10 16.52
C VAL A 178 -0.72 -14.08 17.97
N ASN A 179 -1.11 -13.09 18.77
CA ASN A 179 -0.72 -12.98 20.18
C ASN A 179 -1.26 -14.14 21.03
N LEU A 180 -2.38 -14.75 20.63
CA LEU A 180 -3.01 -15.86 21.36
C LEU A 180 -2.20 -17.15 21.30
N TYR A 181 -1.31 -17.27 20.31
CA TYR A 181 -0.33 -18.36 20.16
C TYR A 181 0.94 -18.13 20.99
N GLY A 182 1.10 -16.94 21.60
CA GLY A 182 2.29 -16.59 22.38
C GLY A 182 3.46 -16.04 21.54
N TYR A 183 3.18 -15.58 20.32
CA TYR A 183 4.17 -15.02 19.42
C TYR A 183 4.00 -13.51 19.25
N GLN A 184 5.13 -12.81 19.15
CA GLN A 184 5.18 -11.36 18.92
C GLN A 184 5.58 -11.12 17.47
N PHE A 185 4.61 -11.23 16.56
CA PHE A 185 4.82 -10.81 15.16
C PHE A 185 4.53 -9.32 15.06
N PHE A 186 5.45 -8.56 14.49
CA PHE A 186 5.15 -7.20 14.05
C PHE A 186 4.43 -7.35 12.71
N ASP A 187 3.14 -7.04 12.66
CA ASP A 187 2.45 -6.83 11.38
C ASP A 187 3.09 -5.61 10.70
N LEU A 188 4.07 -5.86 9.84
CA LEU A 188 4.47 -4.90 8.83
C LEU A 188 3.43 -5.01 7.72
N VAL A 189 2.28 -4.36 7.87
CA VAL A 189 1.43 -4.06 6.71
C VAL A 189 2.13 -2.92 5.98
N PRO A 190 2.82 -3.16 4.84
CA PRO A 190 3.44 -2.07 4.11
C PRO A 190 2.33 -1.16 3.60
N VAL A 191 2.24 0.05 4.15
CA VAL A 191 1.36 1.08 3.61
C VAL A 191 2.08 1.70 2.43
N PRO A 192 1.53 1.64 1.20
CA PRO A 192 2.10 2.34 0.06
C PRO A 192 2.26 3.83 0.38
N LEU A 193 3.33 4.45 -0.14
CA LEU A 193 3.59 5.87 0.05
C LEU A 193 3.58 6.56 -1.31
N MET A 194 2.93 7.71 -1.38
CA MET A 194 2.99 8.64 -2.50
C MET A 194 3.85 9.86 -2.15
N LYS A 195 4.40 10.51 -3.16
CA LYS A 195 5.24 11.69 -3.02
C LYS A 195 4.45 12.92 -3.45
N PHE A 196 4.47 13.97 -2.65
CA PHE A 196 3.93 15.27 -3.03
C PHE A 196 4.94 16.37 -2.75
N CYS A 197 5.25 17.19 -3.75
CA CYS A 197 6.30 18.22 -3.68
C CYS A 197 5.72 19.60 -3.87
N LEU A 198 6.26 20.58 -3.13
CA LEU A 198 5.89 21.98 -3.18
C LEU A 198 7.08 22.80 -3.71
N PHE A 199 6.79 23.84 -4.48
CA PHE A 199 7.77 24.87 -4.84
C PHE A 199 7.08 26.23 -4.76
N GLY A 200 7.79 27.24 -4.25
CA GLY A 200 7.20 28.53 -3.94
C GLY A 200 7.98 29.71 -4.53
N ASN A 201 7.25 30.69 -5.05
CA ASN A 201 7.78 32.02 -5.34
C ASN A 201 7.27 33.05 -4.33
N PHE A 202 8.13 34.00 -4.00
CA PHE A 202 7.81 35.18 -3.20
C PHE A 202 7.97 36.45 -4.03
N CYS A 203 6.97 37.33 -4.00
CA CYS A 203 7.04 38.66 -4.59
C CYS A 203 6.64 39.70 -3.52
N PRO A 204 7.53 40.66 -3.17
CA PRO A 204 7.20 41.72 -2.20
C PRO A 204 6.06 42.64 -2.66
N SER A 205 5.73 42.62 -3.95
CA SER A 205 4.65 43.35 -4.57
C SER A 205 4.27 42.66 -5.89
N GLU A 206 3.03 42.85 -6.36
CA GLU A 206 2.52 42.23 -7.59
C GLU A 206 3.41 42.51 -8.83
N ASP A 207 3.87 43.76 -9.01
CA ASP A 207 4.78 44.14 -10.11
C ASP A 207 6.28 43.95 -9.75
N GLY A 208 6.56 43.23 -8.67
CA GLY A 208 7.87 43.15 -8.02
C GLY A 208 8.84 42.18 -8.67
N ARG A 209 10.06 42.12 -8.10
CA ARG A 209 10.99 41.03 -8.40
C ARG A 209 10.46 39.75 -7.76
N HIS A 210 10.54 38.65 -8.51
CA HIS A 210 10.27 37.31 -8.00
C HIS A 210 11.53 36.76 -7.32
N TYR A 211 11.32 36.14 -6.17
CA TYR A 211 12.33 35.46 -5.37
C TYR A 211 11.88 34.01 -5.16
N VAL A 212 12.84 33.11 -4.96
CA VAL A 212 12.51 31.75 -4.50
C VAL A 212 12.06 31.84 -3.05
N ALA A 213 10.87 31.34 -2.74
CA ALA A 213 10.31 31.46 -1.39
C ALA A 213 11.03 30.54 -0.40
N GLY A 214 11.36 31.07 0.76
CA GLY A 214 11.58 30.28 1.98
C GLY A 214 10.25 30.06 2.68
N TYR A 215 9.96 28.82 3.08
CA TYR A 215 8.71 28.44 3.72
C TYR A 215 8.88 27.19 4.60
N THR A 216 7.91 27.00 5.49
CA THR A 216 7.79 25.86 6.41
C THR A 216 6.42 25.23 6.23
N VAL A 217 6.34 23.90 6.32
CA VAL A 217 5.11 23.15 6.10
C VAL A 217 4.81 22.22 7.26
N THR A 218 3.55 22.20 7.67
CA THR A 218 2.99 21.22 8.60
C THR A 218 1.86 20.46 7.90
N VAL A 219 1.80 19.15 8.12
CA VAL A 219 0.87 18.25 7.42
C VAL A 219 0.13 17.36 8.41
N TRP A 220 -1.19 17.26 8.28
CA TRP A 220 -2.04 16.36 9.07
C TRP A 220 -2.74 15.35 8.16
N LYS A 221 -3.08 14.18 8.72
CA LYS A 221 -4.04 13.28 8.09
C LYS A 221 -5.46 13.76 8.38
N GLY A 222 -6.28 13.91 7.34
CA GLY A 222 -7.65 14.40 7.39
C GLY A 222 -7.84 15.71 6.63
N SER A 223 -9.04 16.29 6.75
CA SER A 223 -9.43 17.52 6.05
C SER A 223 -9.19 18.81 6.83
N GLU A 224 -8.63 18.72 8.04
CA GLU A 224 -8.44 19.85 8.96
C GLU A 224 -7.12 19.69 9.72
N ALA A 225 -6.55 20.80 10.21
CA ALA A 225 -5.39 20.81 11.11
C ALA A 225 -5.78 20.30 12.53
N SER A 226 -6.09 19.02 12.62
CA SER A 226 -6.55 18.37 13.85
C SER A 226 -5.86 17.02 14.08
N GLY A 227 -5.65 16.66 15.34
CA GLY A 227 -4.91 15.45 15.71
C GLY A 227 -3.39 15.64 15.69
N GLU A 228 -2.66 14.53 15.69
CA GLU A 228 -1.19 14.52 15.59
C GLU A 228 -0.76 14.74 14.12
N PRO A 229 0.13 15.72 13.83
CA PRO A 229 0.66 15.93 12.50
C PRO A 229 1.50 14.74 12.00
N LEU A 230 1.43 14.46 10.70
CA LEU A 230 2.36 13.55 10.01
C LEU A 230 3.75 14.18 9.87
N TYR A 231 3.79 15.49 9.61
CA TYR A 231 5.00 16.29 9.49
C TYR A 231 4.80 17.59 10.24
N THR A 232 5.81 18.02 11.00
CA THR A 232 5.77 19.24 11.81
C THR A 232 6.90 20.18 11.42
N GLU A 233 6.53 21.40 11.04
CA GLU A 233 7.45 22.51 10.78
C GLU A 233 8.67 22.14 9.89
N VAL A 234 8.42 21.41 8.80
CA VAL A 234 9.47 21.04 7.85
C VAL A 234 9.74 22.21 6.91
N SER A 235 10.97 22.72 6.88
CA SER A 235 11.36 23.87 6.04
C SER A 235 12.05 23.44 4.77
N ASN A 236 11.91 24.24 3.70
CA ASN A 236 12.78 24.15 2.54
C ASN A 236 14.10 24.91 2.78
N ASP A 237 15.14 24.53 2.03
CA ASP A 237 16.43 25.23 2.04
C ASP A 237 16.51 26.18 0.84
N VAL A 238 16.74 27.48 1.12
CA VAL A 238 17.03 28.50 0.11
C VAL A 238 18.51 28.83 0.20
N LEU A 239 19.25 28.58 -0.89
CA LEU A 239 20.71 28.65 -0.94
C LEU A 239 21.17 29.63 -2.02
N GLU A 240 22.30 30.29 -1.81
CA GLU A 240 22.99 31.11 -2.81
C GLU A 240 24.03 30.26 -3.54
N ASP A 241 24.05 30.31 -4.88
CA ASP A 241 25.13 29.71 -5.68
C ASP A 241 26.39 30.56 -5.56
N GLU A 242 27.48 29.99 -5.03
CA GLU A 242 28.75 30.71 -4.81
C GLU A 242 29.40 31.24 -6.11
N GLY A 243 29.03 30.68 -7.28
CA GLY A 243 29.58 31.03 -8.57
C GLY A 243 28.82 32.15 -9.28
N THR A 244 27.49 32.19 -9.15
CA THR A 244 26.63 33.20 -9.80
C THR A 244 26.10 34.27 -8.85
N GLY A 245 25.98 33.95 -7.56
CA GLY A 245 25.29 34.77 -6.56
C GLY A 245 23.76 34.71 -6.67
N ASP A 246 23.22 33.78 -7.45
CA ASP A 246 21.78 33.58 -7.60
C ASP A 246 21.25 32.66 -6.49
N TYR A 247 20.06 32.96 -5.99
CA TYR A 247 19.39 32.12 -5.00
C TYR A 247 18.53 31.03 -5.68
N TYR A 248 18.56 29.83 -5.11
CA TYR A 248 17.79 28.68 -5.58
C TYR A 248 17.28 27.85 -4.39
N ALA A 249 16.29 27.00 -4.65
CA ALA A 249 15.81 25.99 -3.71
C ALA A 249 15.39 24.73 -4.46
N ASP A 250 15.52 23.59 -3.81
CA ASP A 250 14.89 22.35 -4.28
C ASP A 250 13.42 22.30 -3.82
N PRO A 251 12.51 21.65 -4.58
CA PRO A 251 11.15 21.41 -4.13
C PRO A 251 11.10 20.63 -2.81
N LEU A 252 10.24 21.05 -1.89
CA LEU A 252 10.06 20.37 -0.60
C LEU A 252 9.03 19.24 -0.74
N CYS A 253 9.45 18.01 -0.45
CA CYS A 253 8.64 16.82 -0.72
C CYS A 253 8.26 16.03 0.53
N PHE A 254 7.04 15.49 0.53
CA PHE A 254 6.45 14.69 1.60
C PHE A 254 6.09 13.30 1.08
N TRP A 255 6.30 12.28 1.90
CA TRP A 255 5.87 10.91 1.63
C TRP A 255 4.60 10.63 2.44
N LEU A 256 3.47 10.60 1.75
CA LEU A 256 2.15 10.47 2.34
C LEU A 256 1.64 9.04 2.18
N PRO A 257 0.95 8.46 3.19
CA PRO A 257 0.27 7.19 3.02
C PRO A 257 -0.69 7.15 1.81
N ASP A 258 -0.80 6.00 1.16
CA ASP A 258 -1.76 5.73 0.08
C ASP A 258 -2.46 4.42 0.42
N THR A 259 -3.49 4.52 1.27
CA THR A 259 -4.27 3.38 1.76
C THR A 259 -5.42 3.05 0.82
N GLU A 260 -6.06 1.90 1.02
CA GLU A 260 -7.26 1.56 0.26
C GLU A 260 -8.40 2.54 0.59
N GLY A 261 -8.86 3.29 -0.41
CA GLY A 261 -9.90 4.31 -0.27
C GLY A 261 -9.44 5.66 -0.81
N THR A 262 -10.05 6.74 -0.30
CA THR A 262 -9.61 8.12 -0.54
C THR A 262 -8.99 8.64 0.75
N ASP A 263 -7.67 8.81 0.75
CA ASP A 263 -6.95 9.51 1.80
C ASP A 263 -7.02 11.03 1.60
N THR A 264 -7.07 11.78 2.70
CA THR A 264 -7.06 13.25 2.68
C THR A 264 -5.99 13.77 3.62
N TYR A 265 -5.32 14.84 3.21
CA TYR A 265 -4.23 15.48 3.92
C TYR A 265 -4.46 16.98 4.00
N PHE A 266 -4.27 17.57 5.19
CA PHE A 266 -4.35 19.01 5.37
C PHE A 266 -2.95 19.60 5.45
N PHE A 267 -2.68 20.62 4.63
CA PHE A 267 -1.40 21.31 4.59
C PHE A 267 -1.55 22.73 5.13
N GLU A 268 -0.55 23.17 5.90
CA GLU A 268 -0.31 24.58 6.21
C GLU A 268 1.08 24.97 5.73
N ILE A 269 1.16 26.04 4.95
CA ILE A 269 2.40 26.60 4.39
C ILE A 269 2.62 27.96 5.03
N THR A 270 3.70 28.08 5.79
CA THR A 270 4.12 29.28 6.51
C THR A 270 5.27 29.95 5.79
N LEU A 271 5.21 31.26 5.56
CA LEU A 271 6.29 31.99 4.89
C LEU A 271 7.47 32.21 5.83
N ASN A 272 8.69 32.08 5.32
CA ASN A 272 9.92 32.40 6.04
C ASN A 272 10.69 33.56 5.41
N ASN A 273 11.52 34.21 6.23
CA ASN A 273 12.59 35.06 5.74
C ASN A 273 13.72 34.21 5.16
N THR A 274 14.46 34.78 4.21
CA THR A 274 15.68 34.18 3.65
C THR A 274 16.83 35.17 3.79
N ASP A 275 18.03 34.79 3.38
CA ASP A 275 19.15 35.74 3.28
C ASP A 275 18.95 36.75 2.14
N GLU A 276 18.13 36.42 1.14
CA GLU A 276 17.85 37.27 -0.02
C GLU A 276 16.79 38.34 0.27
N TYR A 277 15.78 38.01 1.08
CA TYR A 277 14.67 38.91 1.37
C TYR A 277 14.14 38.79 2.80
N THR A 278 13.44 39.84 3.23
CA THR A 278 12.64 39.84 4.45
C THR A 278 11.20 40.22 4.14
N SER A 279 10.25 39.59 4.82
CA SER A 279 8.81 39.82 4.68
C SER A 279 8.17 40.14 6.03
N ASP A 280 7.17 41.02 6.03
CA ASP A 280 6.35 41.30 7.21
C ASP A 280 5.40 40.13 7.56
N ASP A 281 5.08 39.28 6.58
CA ASP A 281 4.28 38.05 6.75
C ASP A 281 5.13 36.82 7.11
N ALA A 282 6.42 36.99 7.36
CA ALA A 282 7.27 35.88 7.81
C ALA A 282 6.80 35.34 9.17
N GLY A 283 6.60 34.02 9.24
CA GLY A 283 6.03 33.31 10.38
C GLY A 283 4.51 33.15 10.33
N GLU A 284 3.84 33.71 9.32
CA GLU A 284 2.39 33.57 9.12
C GLU A 284 2.07 32.44 8.13
N VAL A 285 0.97 31.72 8.38
CA VAL A 285 0.41 30.77 7.39
C VAL A 285 -0.12 31.57 6.21
N ILE A 286 0.46 31.33 5.03
CA ILE A 286 0.14 32.03 3.79
C ILE A 286 -0.76 31.21 2.87
N LEU A 287 -0.72 29.88 2.98
CA LEU A 287 -1.59 28.97 2.24
C LEU A 287 -1.97 27.78 3.13
N SER A 288 -3.20 27.33 3.02
CA SER A 288 -3.67 26.12 3.68
C SER A 288 -4.81 25.46 2.93
N GLY A 289 -5.00 24.16 3.13
CA GLY A 289 -6.16 23.46 2.61
C GLY A 289 -6.02 21.94 2.61
N PRO A 290 -7.12 21.22 2.39
CA PRO A 290 -7.13 19.78 2.23
C PRO A 290 -6.84 19.37 0.77
N ILE A 291 -6.02 18.34 0.59
CA ILE A 291 -5.75 17.66 -0.67
C ILE A 291 -5.93 16.15 -0.51
N THR A 292 -6.56 15.49 -1.48
CA THR A 292 -6.73 14.04 -1.52
C THR A 292 -5.59 13.36 -2.25
N ASP A 293 -5.41 12.07 -1.98
CA ASP A 293 -4.57 11.17 -2.76
C ASP A 293 -4.87 11.21 -4.27
N ASP A 294 -6.14 11.21 -4.66
CA ASP A 294 -6.56 11.32 -6.07
C ASP A 294 -6.16 12.68 -6.68
N GLU A 295 -6.25 13.77 -5.92
CA GLU A 295 -5.77 15.10 -6.35
C GLU A 295 -4.24 15.12 -6.50
N ILE A 296 -3.49 14.46 -5.61
CA ILE A 296 -2.03 14.34 -5.69
C ILE A 296 -1.60 13.52 -6.91
N LYS A 297 -2.32 12.44 -7.22
CA LYS A 297 -2.02 11.56 -8.37
C LYS A 297 -2.08 12.28 -9.71
N LEU A 298 -2.81 13.39 -9.83
CA LEU A 298 -2.81 14.21 -11.05
C LEU A 298 -1.50 14.96 -11.31
N PHE A 299 -0.62 15.09 -10.31
CA PHE A 299 0.69 15.68 -10.51
C PHE A 299 1.70 14.68 -11.09
N TYR A 300 1.34 13.42 -11.26
CA TYR A 300 2.19 12.40 -11.86
C TYR A 300 1.99 12.36 -13.36
N ASN A 301 3.08 12.35 -14.13
CA ASN A 301 3.02 12.26 -15.58
C ASN A 301 2.75 10.82 -16.05
N ASP A 302 1.94 10.67 -17.10
CA ASP A 302 1.54 9.35 -17.66
C ASP A 302 2.71 8.53 -18.24
N ASP A 303 3.79 9.20 -18.67
CA ASP A 303 4.88 8.56 -19.40
C ASP A 303 5.90 7.85 -18.49
N GLU A 304 6.04 8.28 -17.23
CA GLU A 304 6.87 7.61 -16.23
C GLU A 304 6.28 7.90 -14.84
N ALA A 305 5.69 6.88 -14.18
CA ALA A 305 5.22 6.91 -12.80
C ALA A 305 6.31 7.26 -11.75
N GLU A 306 7.49 7.68 -12.21
CA GLU A 306 8.64 8.12 -11.43
C GLU A 306 8.82 9.66 -11.44
N THR A 307 8.15 10.39 -12.34
CA THR A 307 8.26 11.86 -12.43
C THR A 307 6.93 12.53 -12.05
N MET A 308 6.99 13.35 -10.99
CA MET A 308 5.86 14.15 -10.49
C MET A 308 6.20 15.63 -10.59
N GLU A 309 5.24 16.41 -11.07
CA GLU A 309 5.29 17.87 -11.11
C GLU A 309 5.03 18.44 -9.71
N TYR A 310 5.87 19.38 -9.27
CA TYR A 310 5.64 20.02 -7.98
C TYR A 310 4.42 20.95 -8.07
N TYR A 311 3.66 21.03 -6.97
CA TYR A 311 2.67 22.07 -6.80
C TYR A 311 3.40 23.41 -6.64
N HIS A 312 3.23 24.28 -7.62
CA HIS A 312 3.85 25.59 -7.67
C HIS A 312 2.92 26.66 -7.10
N PHE A 313 3.34 27.31 -6.02
CA PHE A 313 2.62 28.44 -5.43
C PHE A 313 3.37 29.76 -5.58
N ASN A 314 2.61 30.84 -5.59
CA ASN A 314 3.08 32.21 -5.67
C ASN A 314 2.47 33.00 -4.50
N TYR A 315 3.32 33.72 -3.76
CA TYR A 315 2.89 34.61 -2.69
C TYR A 315 3.23 36.06 -3.03
N GLY A 316 2.22 36.92 -3.06
CA GLY A 316 2.37 38.36 -3.34
C GLY A 316 2.63 38.72 -4.80
N CYS A 317 2.55 37.76 -5.73
CA CYS A 317 2.88 37.96 -7.16
C CYS A 317 1.69 38.38 -8.04
N GLY A 318 0.49 38.59 -7.46
CA GLY A 318 -0.72 38.97 -8.22
C GLY A 318 -1.39 37.82 -8.98
N ASP A 319 -0.77 36.64 -9.02
CA ASP A 319 -1.35 35.41 -9.55
C ASP A 319 -2.10 34.63 -8.46
N ASP A 320 -3.27 34.10 -8.80
CA ASP A 320 -4.00 33.17 -7.94
C ASP A 320 -3.23 31.83 -7.85
N ASN A 321 -3.18 31.25 -6.65
CA ASN A 321 -2.60 29.93 -6.46
C ASN A 321 -3.50 28.85 -7.07
N PRO A 322 -2.92 27.79 -7.67
CA PRO A 322 -3.71 26.66 -8.10
C PRO A 322 -4.41 26.05 -6.87
N PRO A 323 -5.67 25.58 -6.98
CA PRO A 323 -6.30 24.85 -5.89
C PRO A 323 -5.50 23.57 -5.56
N PRO A 324 -5.64 23.01 -4.34
CA PRO A 324 -6.65 23.34 -3.33
C PRO A 324 -6.19 24.31 -2.23
N PHE A 325 -4.93 24.73 -2.21
CA PHE A 325 -4.41 25.59 -1.13
C PHE A 325 -4.70 27.07 -1.38
N ASP A 326 -5.15 27.74 -0.34
CA ASP A 326 -5.60 29.12 -0.40
C ASP A 326 -5.13 29.92 0.82
N ASP A 327 -5.13 31.25 0.68
CA ASP A 327 -4.85 32.15 1.80
C ASP A 327 -5.89 31.99 2.92
N PRO A 328 -5.50 31.52 4.11
CA PRO A 328 -6.42 31.35 5.25
C PRO A 328 -6.95 32.69 5.79
N LYS A 329 -6.31 33.81 5.48
CA LYS A 329 -6.74 35.16 5.91
C LYS A 329 -7.91 35.67 5.04
N THR A 330 -8.16 35.04 3.89
CA THR A 330 -9.23 35.42 2.96
C THR A 330 -10.53 34.65 3.23
N GLU A 331 -11.59 35.37 3.62
CA GLU A 331 -12.91 34.79 3.83
C GLU A 331 -13.61 34.51 2.50
N ALA A 332 -13.55 33.26 2.05
CA ALA A 332 -14.21 32.79 0.84
C ALA A 332 -14.93 31.45 1.10
N LYS A 333 -16.05 31.22 0.41
CA LYS A 333 -16.66 29.88 0.36
C LYS A 333 -16.03 29.09 -0.77
N ARG A 334 -15.62 27.87 -0.47
CA ARG A 334 -14.92 27.01 -1.42
C ARG A 334 -15.71 25.74 -1.66
N TYR A 335 -15.67 25.26 -2.89
CA TYR A 335 -16.36 24.04 -3.28
C TYR A 335 -15.46 23.26 -4.22
N LYS A 336 -15.40 21.94 -4.05
CA LYS A 336 -14.69 21.05 -4.97
C LYS A 336 -15.58 19.91 -5.41
N ALA A 337 -15.35 19.42 -6.61
CA ALA A 337 -16.06 18.28 -7.18
C ALA A 337 -15.06 17.37 -7.90
N CYS A 338 -15.02 16.10 -7.52
CA CYS A 338 -14.33 15.06 -8.28
C CYS A 338 -15.20 14.71 -9.51
N LEU A 339 -14.70 15.04 -10.69
CA LEU A 339 -15.37 14.80 -11.96
C LEU A 339 -15.13 13.34 -12.35
N LYS A 340 -16.19 12.55 -12.32
CA LYS A 340 -16.19 11.16 -12.75
C LYS A 340 -16.83 11.06 -14.12
N ASN A 341 -16.33 10.11 -14.91
CA ASN A 341 -16.82 9.90 -16.25
C ASN A 341 -18.32 9.56 -16.29
N LEU A 342 -18.99 10.07 -17.33
CA LEU A 342 -20.40 9.79 -17.61
C LEU A 342 -20.55 9.03 -18.93
N GLY A 343 -21.41 8.03 -18.91
CA GLY A 343 -21.69 7.21 -20.09
C GLY A 343 -20.44 6.46 -20.57
N ASP A 344 -20.10 6.65 -21.84
CA ASP A 344 -18.96 5.99 -22.49
C ASP A 344 -17.69 6.87 -22.51
N SER A 345 -17.71 8.03 -21.84
CA SER A 345 -16.53 8.90 -21.74
C SER A 345 -15.48 8.31 -20.79
N ASN A 346 -14.21 8.67 -21.01
CA ASN A 346 -13.11 8.44 -20.08
C ASN A 346 -12.74 9.70 -19.28
N ALA A 347 -13.42 10.82 -19.53
CA ALA A 347 -13.06 12.11 -18.94
C ALA A 347 -13.15 12.07 -17.42
N VAL A 348 -12.08 12.49 -16.77
CA VAL A 348 -11.95 12.60 -15.31
C VAL A 348 -11.23 13.88 -14.94
N GLY A 349 -11.41 14.36 -13.72
CA GLY A 349 -10.73 15.57 -13.26
C GLY A 349 -11.30 16.14 -11.97
N PHE A 350 -11.03 17.42 -11.73
CA PHE A 350 -11.57 18.19 -10.61
C PHE A 350 -12.08 19.55 -11.06
N ALA A 351 -13.16 19.99 -10.43
CA ALA A 351 -13.68 21.35 -10.53
C ALA A 351 -13.67 22.01 -9.16
N TYR A 352 -13.16 23.23 -9.09
CA TYR A 352 -13.07 24.06 -7.89
C TYR A 352 -13.81 25.37 -8.10
N LEU A 353 -14.53 25.81 -7.08
CA LEU A 353 -15.21 27.10 -7.04
C LEU A 353 -14.80 27.86 -5.78
N LYS A 354 -14.38 29.11 -5.95
CA LYS A 354 -14.08 30.06 -4.87
C LYS A 354 -15.02 31.25 -4.98
N LEU A 355 -15.89 31.44 -3.98
CA LEU A 355 -16.81 32.56 -3.88
C LEU A 355 -16.32 33.54 -2.81
N GLU A 356 -15.78 34.67 -3.25
CA GLU A 356 -15.33 35.78 -2.41
C GLU A 356 -16.20 37.01 -2.66
N GLY A 357 -17.02 37.39 -1.68
CA GLY A 357 -17.99 38.47 -1.84
C GLY A 357 -18.96 38.21 -3.00
N ASN A 358 -18.78 38.92 -4.13
CA ASN A 358 -19.54 38.70 -5.37
C ASN A 358 -18.69 38.21 -6.55
N LYS A 359 -17.48 37.71 -6.29
CA LYS A 359 -16.58 37.13 -7.28
C LYS A 359 -16.60 35.63 -7.13
N LEU A 360 -16.97 34.92 -8.20
CA LEU A 360 -16.91 33.46 -8.28
C LEU A 360 -15.76 33.09 -9.21
N THR A 361 -14.66 32.59 -8.68
CA THR A 361 -13.59 31.98 -9.47
C THR A 361 -13.89 30.51 -9.66
N ALA A 362 -13.90 30.04 -10.90
CA ALA A 362 -14.05 28.64 -11.27
C ALA A 362 -12.75 28.15 -11.90
N THR A 363 -12.23 27.03 -11.38
CA THR A 363 -11.03 26.37 -11.88
C THR A 363 -11.35 24.92 -12.18
N THR A 364 -10.98 24.43 -13.34
CA THR A 364 -11.22 23.04 -13.76
C THR A 364 -9.93 22.47 -14.33
N ALA A 365 -9.55 21.29 -13.86
CA ALA A 365 -8.49 20.48 -14.44
C ALA A 365 -9.09 19.12 -14.81
N ALA A 366 -8.97 18.71 -16.06
CA ALA A 366 -9.50 17.43 -16.54
C ALA A 366 -8.64 16.86 -17.67
N THR A 367 -8.68 15.55 -17.83
CA THR A 367 -7.94 14.81 -18.86
C THR A 367 -8.86 13.83 -19.58
N GLU A 368 -8.33 13.11 -20.56
CA GLU A 368 -9.04 12.13 -21.39
C GLU A 368 -10.24 12.73 -22.15
N LEU A 369 -10.11 14.01 -22.52
CA LEU A 369 -11.11 14.77 -23.28
C LEU A 369 -10.83 14.69 -24.79
N THR A 370 -11.89 14.86 -25.59
CA THR A 370 -11.72 15.10 -27.01
C THR A 370 -11.15 16.51 -27.23
N PRO A 371 -10.09 16.69 -28.04
CA PRO A 371 -9.55 18.03 -28.35
C PRO A 371 -10.62 18.96 -28.94
N GLY A 372 -10.68 20.20 -28.44
CA GLY A 372 -11.65 21.22 -28.86
C GLY A 372 -12.52 21.75 -27.71
N ASP A 373 -13.58 22.50 -28.06
CA ASP A 373 -14.45 23.19 -27.09
C ASP A 373 -15.02 22.24 -26.02
N ILE A 374 -14.82 22.59 -24.75
CA ILE A 374 -15.37 21.88 -23.58
C ILE A 374 -16.38 22.80 -22.85
N PRO A 375 -17.69 22.71 -23.19
CA PRO A 375 -18.70 23.40 -22.42
C PRO A 375 -18.76 22.89 -20.98
N GLN A 376 -18.76 23.84 -20.03
CA GLN A 376 -18.79 23.54 -18.60
C GLN A 376 -19.92 24.31 -17.90
N HIS A 377 -20.68 23.58 -17.09
CA HIS A 377 -21.87 24.10 -16.43
C HIS A 377 -21.91 23.73 -14.95
N ILE A 378 -22.43 24.64 -14.15
CA ILE A 378 -22.99 24.31 -12.83
C ILE A 378 -24.45 23.94 -13.04
N HIS A 379 -24.86 22.79 -12.55
CA HIS A 379 -26.21 22.24 -12.71
C HIS A 379 -27.00 22.29 -11.40
N GLN A 380 -28.34 22.35 -11.50
CA GLN A 380 -29.22 22.65 -10.36
C GLN A 380 -29.28 21.57 -9.29
N ASN A 381 -29.13 20.31 -9.64
CA ASN A 381 -29.28 19.22 -8.69
C ASN A 381 -27.92 18.85 -8.08
N ALA A 382 -27.96 18.30 -6.88
CA ALA A 382 -26.78 17.85 -6.14
C ALA A 382 -26.38 16.40 -6.49
N THR A 383 -26.73 15.91 -7.67
CA THR A 383 -26.39 14.53 -8.05
C THR A 383 -26.10 14.35 -9.52
N CYS A 384 -25.08 13.56 -9.82
CA CYS A 384 -24.72 13.22 -11.20
C CYS A 384 -25.68 12.24 -11.87
N ALA A 385 -26.49 11.53 -11.10
CA ALA A 385 -27.51 10.63 -11.65
C ALA A 385 -28.65 11.38 -12.37
N ASP A 386 -28.93 12.61 -11.93
CA ASP A 386 -29.86 13.55 -12.56
C ASP A 386 -29.43 14.96 -12.17
N PHE A 387 -28.48 15.51 -12.92
CA PHE A 387 -27.92 16.84 -12.66
C PHE A 387 -28.94 17.98 -12.94
N GLY A 388 -30.02 17.72 -13.67
CA GLY A 388 -31.07 18.70 -13.94
C GLY A 388 -30.64 19.82 -14.91
N PRO A 389 -31.37 20.94 -15.00
CA PRO A 389 -31.06 22.01 -15.94
C PRO A 389 -29.82 22.82 -15.51
N VAL A 390 -29.22 23.53 -16.47
CA VAL A 390 -28.11 24.46 -16.23
C VAL A 390 -28.54 25.52 -15.22
N PHE A 391 -27.78 25.62 -14.13
CA PHE A 391 -27.88 26.71 -13.17
C PHE A 391 -27.01 27.89 -13.58
N TRP A 392 -25.78 27.61 -14.01
CA TRP A 392 -24.82 28.63 -14.44
C TRP A 392 -23.92 28.12 -15.59
N PRO A 393 -23.89 28.78 -16.76
CA PRO A 393 -22.89 28.52 -17.78
C PRO A 393 -21.56 29.21 -17.47
N LEU A 394 -20.47 28.44 -17.46
CA LEU A 394 -19.14 28.97 -17.20
C LEU A 394 -18.45 29.36 -18.52
N ASP A 395 -19.18 30.03 -19.41
CA ASP A 395 -18.78 30.42 -20.76
C ASP A 395 -18.14 31.81 -20.83
N TYR A 396 -17.40 32.06 -21.91
CA TYR A 396 -17.04 33.40 -22.37
C TYR A 396 -18.26 34.19 -22.81
N ALA A 397 -18.14 35.52 -22.74
CA ALA A 397 -19.18 36.40 -23.23
C ALA A 397 -19.51 36.07 -24.70
N GLY A 398 -20.72 35.54 -24.93
CA GLY A 398 -21.16 35.13 -26.27
C GLY A 398 -21.14 33.63 -26.53
N GLY A 399 -20.99 32.76 -25.51
CA GLY A 399 -21.07 31.30 -25.68
C GLY A 399 -19.80 30.67 -26.23
N VAL A 400 -18.64 31.29 -25.98
CA VAL A 400 -17.33 30.71 -26.33
C VAL A 400 -16.85 29.88 -25.14
N TRP A 401 -16.18 28.76 -25.39
CA TRP A 401 -15.69 27.83 -24.37
C TRP A 401 -14.17 27.74 -24.44
N GLU A 402 -13.57 27.19 -23.38
CA GLU A 402 -12.17 26.81 -23.46
C GLU A 402 -12.04 25.48 -24.20
N GLU A 403 -10.86 25.27 -24.77
CA GLU A 403 -10.56 24.08 -25.55
C GLU A 403 -9.66 23.11 -24.77
N ALA A 404 -9.96 21.82 -24.81
CA ALA A 404 -8.98 20.80 -24.48
C ALA A 404 -7.88 20.77 -25.56
N ASP A 405 -6.64 20.58 -25.15
CA ASP A 405 -5.49 20.59 -26.04
C ASP A 405 -5.42 19.31 -26.92
N GLY A 406 -4.36 19.21 -27.72
CA GLY A 406 -4.18 18.08 -28.64
C GLY A 406 -3.96 16.72 -27.96
N GLU A 407 -3.69 16.70 -26.65
CA GLU A 407 -3.49 15.51 -25.83
C GLU A 407 -4.74 15.19 -25.00
N GLY A 408 -5.79 16.02 -25.09
CA GLY A 408 -7.02 15.84 -24.33
C GLY A 408 -6.94 16.38 -22.91
N ASN A 409 -5.93 17.20 -22.61
CA ASN A 409 -5.79 17.87 -21.32
C ASN A 409 -6.52 19.22 -21.34
N PHE A 410 -7.14 19.56 -20.22
CA PHE A 410 -7.92 20.75 -20.04
C PHE A 410 -7.59 21.41 -18.71
N PHE A 411 -7.09 22.63 -18.76
CA PHE A 411 -6.90 23.46 -17.58
C PHE A 411 -7.50 24.84 -17.81
N TYR A 412 -8.38 25.26 -16.90
CA TYR A 412 -9.10 26.51 -16.98
C TYR A 412 -9.19 27.18 -15.62
N THR A 413 -9.03 28.50 -15.57
CA THR A 413 -9.36 29.32 -14.40
C THR A 413 -10.01 30.63 -14.83
N ARG A 414 -11.13 31.01 -14.20
CA ARG A 414 -11.79 32.30 -14.47
C ARG A 414 -12.68 32.83 -13.36
N THR A 415 -12.69 34.15 -13.23
CA THR A 415 -13.55 34.87 -12.30
C THR A 415 -14.78 35.50 -12.96
N PHE A 416 -15.95 35.21 -12.39
CA PHE A 416 -17.25 35.79 -12.74
C PHE A 416 -17.66 36.83 -11.70
N THR A 417 -18.30 37.92 -12.13
CA THR A 417 -18.90 38.90 -11.21
C THR A 417 -20.39 38.64 -11.08
N LEU A 418 -20.82 38.25 -9.88
CA LEU A 418 -22.19 37.87 -9.59
C LEU A 418 -23.03 39.08 -9.19
N THR A 419 -24.30 39.06 -9.58
CA THR A 419 -25.31 39.97 -9.02
C THR A 419 -25.65 39.58 -7.58
N ALA A 420 -26.19 40.52 -6.79
CA ALA A 420 -26.60 40.24 -5.42
C ALA A 420 -27.62 39.08 -5.31
N ALA A 421 -28.50 38.92 -6.31
CA ALA A 421 -29.43 37.81 -6.38
C ALA A 421 -28.72 36.48 -6.63
N GLN A 422 -27.71 36.45 -7.50
CA GLN A 422 -26.90 35.25 -7.75
C GLN A 422 -26.07 34.86 -6.54
N VAL A 423 -25.43 35.81 -5.84
CA VAL A 423 -24.72 35.53 -4.58
C VAL A 423 -25.65 34.92 -3.55
N SER A 424 -26.86 35.47 -3.42
CA SER A 424 -27.87 34.97 -2.46
C SER A 424 -28.38 33.56 -2.82
N ALA A 425 -28.35 33.19 -4.11
CA ALA A 425 -28.77 31.89 -4.61
C ALA A 425 -27.63 30.87 -4.73
N ALA A 426 -26.38 31.28 -4.54
CA ALA A 426 -25.19 30.45 -4.63
C ALA A 426 -25.04 29.55 -3.39
N ASN A 427 -25.89 28.52 -3.32
CA ASN A 427 -25.65 27.35 -2.47
C ASN A 427 -25.02 26.26 -3.34
N LEU A 428 -23.72 26.39 -3.58
CA LEU A 428 -23.01 25.58 -4.57
C LEU A 428 -22.75 24.15 -4.09
N ALA A 429 -22.72 23.89 -2.77
CA ALA A 429 -22.61 22.54 -2.20
C ALA A 429 -23.81 21.61 -2.48
N ASN A 430 -24.88 22.11 -3.12
CA ASN A 430 -26.02 21.30 -3.54
C ASN A 430 -26.18 21.31 -5.06
N ARG A 431 -25.06 21.35 -5.77
CA ARG A 431 -24.99 21.47 -7.23
C ARG A 431 -23.96 20.48 -7.75
N THR A 432 -23.97 20.27 -9.06
CA THR A 432 -22.97 19.49 -9.76
C THR A 432 -22.21 20.34 -10.76
N ALA A 433 -20.93 20.02 -10.95
CA ALA A 433 -20.18 20.41 -12.13
C ALA A 433 -20.40 19.37 -13.22
N VAL A 434 -20.63 19.81 -14.46
CA VAL A 434 -20.73 18.92 -15.62
C VAL A 434 -19.89 19.47 -16.75
N LEU A 435 -19.02 18.62 -17.30
CA LEU A 435 -18.30 18.87 -18.55
C LEU A 435 -19.07 18.24 -19.70
N HIS A 436 -19.02 18.86 -20.86
CA HIS A 436 -19.68 18.38 -22.06
C HIS A 436 -18.74 18.41 -23.26
N GLU A 437 -19.11 17.64 -24.28
CA GLU A 437 -18.64 17.83 -25.65
C GLU A 437 -19.22 19.12 -26.25
N SER A 438 -18.63 19.56 -27.36
CA SER A 438 -19.13 20.69 -28.16
C SER A 438 -20.61 20.58 -28.58
N ASP A 439 -21.16 19.37 -28.68
CA ASP A 439 -22.57 19.11 -28.98
C ASP A 439 -23.49 19.05 -27.74
N MET A 440 -22.95 19.39 -26.57
CA MET A 440 -23.59 19.37 -25.24
C MET A 440 -23.84 17.97 -24.67
N THR A 441 -23.28 16.92 -25.26
CA THR A 441 -23.26 15.58 -24.64
C THR A 441 -22.44 15.62 -23.34
N PRO A 442 -22.97 15.21 -22.18
CA PRO A 442 -22.22 15.18 -20.92
C PRO A 442 -21.06 14.17 -20.98
N LEU A 443 -19.89 14.59 -20.51
CA LEU A 443 -18.65 13.82 -20.48
C LEU A 443 -18.28 13.36 -19.07
N ALA A 444 -18.31 14.29 -18.13
CA ALA A 444 -17.96 14.02 -16.74
C ALA A 444 -18.83 14.84 -15.81
N CYS A 445 -19.06 14.33 -14.60
CA CYS A 445 -19.81 15.04 -13.57
C CYS A 445 -19.23 14.81 -12.19
N GLY A 446 -19.28 15.84 -11.37
CA GLY A 446 -18.96 15.77 -9.94
C GLY A 446 -19.95 16.55 -9.10
N GLU A 447 -20.22 16.02 -7.90
CA GLU A 447 -21.03 16.68 -6.87
C GLU A 447 -20.13 17.64 -6.09
N PHE A 448 -20.57 18.89 -5.91
CA PHE A 448 -19.79 19.87 -5.18
C PHE A 448 -19.92 19.67 -3.66
N ASP A 449 -18.77 19.51 -3.00
CA ASP A 449 -18.65 19.55 -1.56
C ASP A 449 -17.96 20.84 -1.13
N GLN A 450 -18.44 21.44 -0.05
CA GLN A 450 -17.75 22.57 0.57
C GLN A 450 -16.58 22.06 1.42
N TYR A 451 -15.42 22.69 1.27
CA TYR A 451 -14.20 22.38 2.01
C TYR A 451 -13.58 23.60 2.67
#